data_AF-A0A7V0Q5T5-F1
#
_entry.id   AF-A0A7V0Q5T5-F1
#
_cell.length_a   1.000
_cell.length_b   1.000
_cell.length_c   1.000
_cell.angle_alpha   90.00
_cell.angle_beta   90.00
_cell.angle_gamma   90.00
#
_symmetry.space_group_name_H-M   'P 1'
#
loop_
_entity.id
_entity.type
_entity.pdbx_description
1 polymer ?
#
loop_
_entity_poly.entity_id
_entity_poly.type
_entity_poly.pdbx_seq_one_letter_code
_entity_poly.pdbx_strand_id
1 'polypeptide(L)'
;MINAKPSPNSIALAGEFATLSQLALRGYDANLTLGNTKNVDILVSDPESGRMYRVEVKTSRYLSKKGSAGKHSKLFGYNYEWIMIKKHEDIVDSSLFYCFVNFAGKEGTSFRFFIVPSRVVAKYVGAQHQLWLDQDPKHKDTAMRMFRLALEEDGHPLPTPAAKRYESNWSFKR
;
A
#
# COMPACT_ATOMS: atom_id res chain seq x y z
N MET A 1 7.97 23.45 17.96
CA MET A 1 7.32 22.40 17.15
C MET A 1 6.47 23.09 16.10
N ILE A 2 6.60 22.72 14.83
CA ILE A 2 5.80 23.34 13.76
C ILE A 2 4.36 22.85 13.92
N ASN A 3 3.46 23.75 14.27
CA ASN A 3 2.07 23.47 14.65
C ASN A 3 1.13 23.17 13.45
N ALA A 4 1.70 22.83 12.28
CA ALA A 4 0.96 22.63 11.04
C ALA A 4 0.90 21.14 10.68
N LYS A 5 -0.30 20.67 10.33
CA LYS A 5 -0.49 19.32 9.79
C LYS A 5 0.32 19.16 8.49
N PRO A 6 1.11 18.09 8.32
CA PRO A 6 1.91 17.91 7.11
C PRO A 6 1.03 17.80 5.86
N SER A 7 1.55 18.29 4.73
CA SER A 7 0.84 18.19 3.45
C SER A 7 0.75 16.73 2.97
N PRO A 8 -0.24 16.36 2.13
CA PRO A 8 -0.31 15.02 1.55
C PRO A 8 0.98 14.59 0.82
N ASN A 9 1.62 15.52 0.11
CA ASN A 9 2.88 15.26 -0.58
C ASN A 9 4.03 14.98 0.41
N SER A 10 4.08 15.71 1.53
CA SER A 10 5.06 15.45 2.60
C SER A 10 4.86 14.08 3.24
N ILE A 11 3.61 13.65 3.41
CA ILE A 11 3.28 12.32 3.95
C ILE A 11 3.72 11.22 2.97
N ALA A 12 3.41 11.39 1.67
CA ALA A 12 3.83 10.45 0.63
C ALA A 12 5.36 10.30 0.59
N LEU A 13 6.07 11.44 0.55
CA LEU A 13 7.53 11.48 0.56
C LEU A 13 8.13 10.86 1.82
N ALA A 14 7.51 11.06 3.00
CA ALA A 14 7.93 10.40 4.22
C ALA A 14 7.80 8.87 4.14
N GLY A 15 6.73 8.36 3.52
CA GLY A 15 6.58 6.93 3.26
C GLY A 15 7.62 6.37 2.28
N GLU A 16 7.95 7.14 1.25
CA GLU A 16 9.02 6.81 0.29
C GLU A 16 10.38 6.70 1.01
N PHE A 17 10.77 7.72 1.79
CA PHE A 17 12.01 7.69 2.57
C PHE A 17 12.04 6.56 3.60
N ALA A 18 10.92 6.33 4.29
CA ALA A 18 10.83 5.24 5.26
C ALA A 18 11.03 3.87 4.57
N THR A 19 10.41 3.67 3.41
CA THR A 19 10.58 2.44 2.61
C THR A 19 12.03 2.29 2.13
N LEU A 20 12.61 3.36 1.59
CA LEU A 20 14.00 3.37 1.12
C LEU A 20 14.99 3.02 2.25
N SER A 21 14.79 3.60 3.44
CA SER A 21 15.63 3.30 4.60
C SER A 21 15.60 1.82 4.98
N GLN A 22 14.43 1.19 4.89
CA GLN A 22 14.26 -0.22 5.21
C GLN A 22 14.91 -1.13 4.17
N LEU A 23 14.89 -0.75 2.89
CA LEU A 23 15.60 -1.47 1.82
C LEU A 23 17.12 -1.35 2.02
N ALA A 24 17.62 -0.15 2.28
CA ALA A 24 19.05 0.09 2.52
C ALA A 24 19.58 -0.67 3.75
N LEU A 25 18.83 -0.68 4.86
CA LEU A 25 19.18 -1.45 6.07
C LEU A 25 19.27 -2.97 5.82
N ARG A 26 18.67 -3.46 4.74
CA ARG A 26 18.68 -4.88 4.34
C ARG A 26 19.70 -5.18 3.24
N GLY A 27 20.52 -4.19 2.85
CA GLY A 27 21.56 -4.37 1.85
C GLY A 27 21.09 -4.32 0.40
N TYR A 28 19.84 -3.93 0.14
CA TYR A 28 19.40 -3.65 -1.23
C TYR A 28 20.02 -2.36 -1.76
N ASP A 29 20.43 -2.34 -3.02
CA ASP A 29 20.77 -1.10 -3.72
C ASP A 29 19.47 -0.49 -4.27
N ALA A 30 18.94 0.49 -3.55
CA ALA A 30 17.65 1.11 -3.83
C ALA A 30 17.78 2.61 -4.00
N ASN A 31 17.07 3.16 -5.00
CA ASN A 31 17.12 4.58 -5.35
C ASN A 31 15.73 5.14 -5.61
N LEU A 32 15.47 6.35 -5.11
CA LEU A 32 14.27 7.12 -5.46
C LEU A 32 14.38 7.60 -6.89
N THR A 33 13.28 7.51 -7.64
CA THR A 33 13.19 8.15 -8.95
C THR A 33 12.89 9.64 -8.77
N LEU A 34 13.18 10.47 -9.76
CA LEU A 34 12.93 11.93 -9.75
C LEU A 34 12.13 12.34 -11.00
N GLY A 35 11.43 13.48 -10.92
CA GLY A 35 10.78 14.13 -12.07
C GLY A 35 9.27 13.91 -12.21
N ASN A 36 8.69 14.48 -13.26
CA ASN A 36 7.25 14.48 -13.54
C ASN A 36 6.79 13.27 -14.39
N THR A 37 7.73 12.47 -14.90
CA THR A 37 7.49 11.25 -15.68
C THR A 37 7.85 9.98 -14.89
N LYS A 38 7.83 10.04 -13.56
CA LYS A 38 8.10 8.88 -12.70
C LYS A 38 7.12 7.75 -13.04
N ASN A 39 7.67 6.63 -13.53
CA ASN A 39 6.91 5.40 -13.75
C ASN A 39 6.76 4.57 -12.46
N VAL A 40 7.62 4.80 -11.46
CA VAL A 40 7.59 4.15 -10.14
C VAL A 40 8.36 5.01 -9.12
N ASP A 41 8.05 4.90 -7.84
CA ASP A 41 8.71 5.69 -6.77
C ASP A 41 10.15 5.23 -6.47
N ILE A 42 10.40 3.92 -6.34
CA ILE A 42 11.71 3.36 -5.99
C ILE A 42 12.12 2.25 -6.98
N LEU A 43 13.37 2.31 -7.45
CA LEU A 43 14.04 1.21 -8.14
C LEU A 43 14.92 0.45 -7.15
N VAL A 44 14.86 -0.89 -7.18
CA VAL A 44 15.60 -1.76 -6.25
C VAL A 44 16.38 -2.79 -7.05
N SER A 45 17.67 -2.90 -6.78
CA SER A 45 18.53 -3.99 -7.19
C SER A 45 18.81 -4.87 -5.96
N ASP A 46 18.66 -6.17 -6.14
CA ASP A 46 19.08 -7.19 -5.18
C ASP A 46 20.48 -7.67 -5.54
N PRO A 47 21.53 -7.26 -4.80
CA PRO A 47 22.91 -7.62 -5.11
C PRO A 47 23.19 -9.12 -5.00
N GLU A 48 22.41 -9.86 -4.20
CA GLU A 48 22.59 -11.29 -4.00
C GLU A 48 22.05 -12.09 -5.18
N SER A 49 20.84 -11.77 -5.64
CA SER A 49 20.20 -12.51 -6.73
C SER A 49 20.37 -11.88 -8.12
N GLY A 50 20.89 -10.66 -8.19
CA GLY A 50 20.98 -9.85 -9.41
C GLY A 50 19.62 -9.39 -9.96
N ARG A 51 18.54 -9.56 -9.19
CA ARG A 51 17.18 -9.23 -9.62
C ARG A 51 16.88 -7.76 -9.42
N MET A 52 16.11 -7.21 -10.36
CA MET A 52 15.61 -5.84 -10.29
C MET A 52 14.12 -5.84 -9.93
N TYR A 53 13.74 -4.97 -8.99
CA TYR A 53 12.36 -4.72 -8.60
C TYR A 53 12.02 -3.24 -8.72
N ARG A 54 10.73 -2.98 -8.89
CA ARG A 54 10.12 -1.65 -8.87
C ARG A 54 9.17 -1.61 -7.70
N VAL A 55 9.23 -0.55 -6.90
CA VAL A 55 8.39 -0.38 -5.72
C VAL A 55 7.62 0.92 -5.79
N GLU A 56 6.30 0.80 -5.91
CA GLU A 56 5.36 1.93 -5.79
C GLU A 56 4.92 2.05 -4.33
N VAL A 57 5.07 3.24 -3.75
CA VAL A 57 4.73 3.50 -2.35
C VAL A 57 3.32 4.07 -2.26
N LYS A 58 2.54 3.58 -1.30
CA LYS A 58 1.21 4.09 -0.99
C LYS A 58 1.08 4.27 0.51
N THR A 59 0.91 5.52 0.93
CA THR A 59 0.77 5.88 2.34
C THR A 59 -0.70 5.95 2.73
N SER A 60 -1.05 5.50 3.94
CA SER A 60 -2.42 5.68 4.44
C SER A 60 -2.73 7.17 4.60
N ARG A 61 -3.98 7.59 4.36
CA ARG A 61 -4.43 8.99 4.51
C ARG A 61 -4.52 9.44 5.98
N TYR A 62 -4.45 8.52 6.94
CA TYR A 62 -4.80 8.77 8.33
C TYR A 62 -3.58 8.80 9.26
N LEU A 63 -3.00 9.99 9.43
CA LEU A 63 -2.36 10.36 10.70
C LEU A 63 -3.49 10.70 11.69
N SER A 64 -4.17 9.67 12.21
CA SER A 64 -5.17 9.87 13.27
C SER A 64 -4.44 10.13 14.60
N LYS A 65 -5.00 10.97 15.48
CA LYS A 65 -4.47 11.17 16.85
C LYS A 65 -4.43 9.88 17.69
N LYS A 66 -5.19 8.85 17.28
CA LYS A 66 -5.22 7.51 17.90
C LYS A 66 -4.30 6.50 17.20
N GLY A 67 -3.49 6.95 16.24
CA GLY A 67 -2.70 6.10 15.35
C GLY A 67 -3.54 5.49 14.23
N SER A 68 -2.88 4.86 13.27
CA SER A 68 -3.51 4.08 12.21
C SER A 68 -3.95 2.69 12.71
N ALA A 69 -4.83 2.66 13.70
CA ALA A 69 -5.54 1.44 14.05
C ALA A 69 -6.36 0.97 12.82
N GLY A 70 -6.55 -0.34 12.68
CA GLY A 70 -7.42 -0.88 11.64
C GLY A 70 -8.83 -0.29 11.75
N LYS A 71 -9.63 -0.47 10.70
CA LYS A 71 -11.01 -0.02 10.69
C LYS A 71 -11.93 -1.21 10.38
N HIS A 72 -13.03 -1.32 11.13
CA HIS A 72 -14.11 -2.23 10.76
C HIS A 72 -14.96 -1.59 9.66
N SER A 73 -15.03 -2.28 8.53
CA SER A 73 -16.00 -2.05 7.47
C SER A 73 -17.14 -3.05 7.61
N LYS A 74 -18.38 -2.59 7.45
CA LYS A 74 -19.55 -3.49 7.43
C LYS A 74 -19.46 -4.53 6.30
N LEU A 75 -18.91 -4.13 5.16
CA LEU A 75 -18.78 -5.00 3.98
C LEU A 75 -17.42 -5.72 3.91
N PHE A 76 -16.37 -5.15 4.50
CA PHE A 76 -15.00 -5.62 4.27
C PHE A 76 -14.27 -6.02 5.57
N GLY A 77 -14.98 -6.36 6.64
CA GLY A 77 -14.37 -6.82 7.90
C GLY A 77 -13.41 -5.81 8.54
N TYR A 78 -12.51 -6.28 9.41
CA TYR A 78 -11.46 -5.47 10.04
C TYR A 78 -10.23 -5.38 9.15
N ASN A 79 -9.84 -4.17 8.73
CA ASN A 79 -8.80 -4.01 7.71
C ASN A 79 -8.03 -2.68 7.78
N TYR A 80 -6.91 -2.65 7.05
CA TYR A 80 -6.27 -1.42 6.59
C TYR A 80 -6.75 -1.04 5.18
N GLU A 81 -6.77 0.25 4.87
CA GLU A 81 -7.31 0.79 3.61
C GLU A 81 -6.37 1.81 2.96
N TRP A 82 -6.17 1.68 1.65
CA TRP A 82 -5.46 2.65 0.81
C TRP A 82 -6.26 2.98 -0.44
N ILE A 83 -6.21 4.25 -0.85
CA ILE A 83 -6.89 4.70 -2.05
C ILE A 83 -6.06 4.36 -3.28
N MET A 84 -6.73 3.75 -4.24
CA MET A 84 -6.22 3.39 -5.55
C MET A 84 -7.10 4.04 -6.63
N ILE A 85 -6.76 3.80 -7.90
CA ILE A 85 -7.56 4.23 -9.05
C ILE A 85 -7.67 3.10 -10.07
N LYS A 86 -8.66 3.19 -10.98
CA LYS A 86 -9.04 2.17 -11.97
C LYS A 86 -7.85 1.54 -12.72
N LYS A 87 -6.84 2.34 -13.13
CA LYS A 87 -5.65 1.79 -13.81
C LYS A 87 -4.95 0.67 -13.05
N HIS A 88 -5.06 0.63 -11.71
CA HIS A 88 -4.43 -0.39 -10.88
C HIS A 88 -5.07 -1.77 -11.01
N GLU A 89 -6.28 -1.87 -11.60
CA GLU A 89 -6.91 -3.16 -11.93
C GLU A 89 -6.10 -3.97 -12.95
N ASP A 90 -5.36 -3.27 -13.82
CA ASP A 90 -4.67 -3.88 -14.97
C ASP A 90 -3.14 -3.93 -14.81
N ILE A 91 -2.60 -3.29 -13.77
CA ILE A 91 -1.15 -3.28 -13.52
C ILE A 91 -0.73 -4.63 -12.93
N VAL A 92 -0.30 -5.53 -13.81
CA VAL A 92 0.22 -6.84 -13.46
C VAL A 92 1.62 -6.99 -14.00
N ASP A 93 2.61 -6.95 -13.12
CA ASP A 93 4.02 -7.09 -13.47
C ASP A 93 4.79 -7.86 -12.40
N SER A 94 5.60 -8.82 -12.85
CA SER A 94 6.30 -9.76 -11.98
C SER A 94 7.42 -9.13 -11.13
N SER A 95 7.92 -7.95 -11.52
CA SER A 95 8.95 -7.18 -10.81
C SER A 95 8.38 -5.95 -10.09
N LEU A 96 7.08 -5.66 -10.22
CA LEU A 96 6.44 -4.52 -9.55
C LEU A 96 5.75 -4.95 -8.25
N PHE A 97 6.11 -4.27 -7.17
CA PHE A 97 5.49 -4.41 -5.86
C PHE A 97 4.96 -3.06 -5.39
N TYR A 98 3.90 -3.12 -4.59
CA TYR A 98 3.42 -1.97 -3.83
C TYR A 98 3.93 -2.09 -2.40
N CYS A 99 4.52 -1.02 -1.87
CA CYS A 99 4.80 -0.87 -0.46
C CYS A 99 3.71 0.00 0.17
N PHE A 100 2.75 -0.65 0.84
CA PHE A 100 1.72 0.04 1.59
C PHE A 100 2.28 0.41 2.96
N VAL A 101 2.44 1.70 3.21
CA VAL A 101 3.00 2.25 4.44
C VAL A 101 1.86 2.70 5.34
N ASN A 102 1.88 2.20 6.57
CA ASN A 102 0.94 2.58 7.61
C ASN A 102 1.68 3.29 8.76
N PHE A 103 1.23 4.49 9.14
CA PHE A 103 1.87 5.30 10.18
C PHE A 103 1.29 4.95 11.55
N ALA A 104 2.01 4.10 12.28
CA ALA A 104 1.67 3.72 13.64
C ALA A 104 2.27 4.70 14.67
N GLY A 105 1.79 4.57 15.92
CA GLY A 105 2.27 5.38 17.05
C GLY A 105 1.69 6.81 17.12
N LYS A 106 1.96 7.50 18.23
CA LYS A 106 1.67 8.93 18.35
C LYS A 106 2.54 9.69 17.35
N GLU A 107 1.93 10.64 16.63
CA GLU A 107 2.63 11.53 15.68
C GLU A 107 3.32 10.83 14.50
N GLY A 108 3.00 9.55 14.21
CA GLY A 108 3.58 8.83 13.07
C GLY A 108 5.04 8.43 13.26
N THR A 109 5.45 8.23 14.52
CA THR A 109 6.83 7.87 14.90
C THR A 109 7.20 6.43 14.57
N SER A 110 6.25 5.57 14.20
CA SER A 110 6.53 4.22 13.73
C SER A 110 5.81 3.90 12.42
N PHE A 111 6.41 2.99 11.65
CA PHE A 111 5.92 2.60 10.33
C PHE A 111 5.69 1.09 10.31
N ARG A 112 4.55 0.68 9.75
CA ARG A 112 4.35 -0.71 9.31
C ARG A 112 4.36 -0.74 7.79
N PHE A 113 5.02 -1.74 7.24
CA PHE A 113 5.24 -1.89 5.81
C PHE A 113 4.62 -3.18 5.33
N PHE A 114 3.79 -3.09 4.30
CA PHE A 114 3.18 -4.24 3.67
C PHE A 114 3.59 -4.28 2.20
N ILE A 115 4.44 -5.24 1.84
CA ILE A 115 5.01 -5.37 0.50
C ILE A 115 4.19 -6.40 -0.27
N VAL A 116 3.39 -5.92 -1.22
CA VAL A 116 2.37 -6.71 -1.94
C VAL A 116 2.69 -6.73 -3.44
N PRO A 117 2.70 -7.91 -4.10
CA PRO A 117 2.89 -7.99 -5.55
C PRO A 117 1.78 -7.28 -6.33
N SER A 118 2.13 -6.63 -7.43
CA SER A 118 1.16 -5.92 -8.30
C SER A 118 -0.04 -6.78 -8.71
N ARG A 119 0.20 -8.06 -9.07
CA ARG A 119 -0.86 -9.03 -9.41
C ARG A 119 -1.92 -9.20 -8.32
N VAL A 120 -1.53 -9.15 -7.05
CA VAL A 120 -2.43 -9.31 -5.91
C VAL A 120 -3.26 -8.04 -5.74
N VAL A 121 -2.62 -6.88 -5.88
CA VAL A 121 -3.29 -5.57 -5.83
C VAL A 121 -4.32 -5.45 -6.96
N ALA A 122 -3.93 -5.73 -8.20
CA ALA A 122 -4.78 -5.70 -9.38
C ALA A 122 -6.03 -6.56 -9.23
N LYS A 123 -5.83 -7.85 -8.89
CA LYS A 123 -6.92 -8.80 -8.67
C LYS A 123 -7.89 -8.32 -7.58
N TYR A 124 -7.36 -7.86 -6.44
CA TYR A 124 -8.20 -7.45 -5.33
C TYR A 124 -8.97 -6.15 -5.62
N VAL A 125 -8.29 -5.15 -6.19
CA VAL A 125 -8.85 -3.82 -6.45
C VAL A 125 -10.07 -3.88 -7.39
N GLY A 126 -10.00 -4.70 -8.44
CA GLY A 126 -11.13 -4.92 -9.34
C GLY A 126 -12.27 -5.66 -8.66
N ALA A 127 -11.97 -6.79 -8.02
CA ALA A 127 -12.99 -7.63 -7.36
C ALA A 127 -13.74 -6.88 -6.24
N GLN A 128 -13.03 -6.13 -5.39
CA GLN A 128 -13.66 -5.38 -4.30
C GLN A 128 -14.52 -4.23 -4.81
N HIS A 129 -14.16 -3.62 -5.95
CA HIS A 129 -14.94 -2.52 -6.53
C HIS A 129 -16.24 -3.03 -7.12
N GLN A 130 -16.18 -4.15 -7.86
CA GLN A 130 -17.37 -4.81 -8.36
C GLN A 130 -18.31 -5.18 -7.22
N LEU A 131 -17.79 -5.80 -6.16
CA LEU A 131 -18.59 -6.13 -4.98
C LEU A 131 -19.23 -4.88 -4.34
N TRP A 132 -18.49 -3.77 -4.27
CA TRP A 132 -19.03 -2.51 -3.78
C TRP A 132 -20.17 -1.99 -4.66
N LEU A 133 -20.04 -2.04 -5.99
CA LEU A 133 -21.12 -1.67 -6.92
C LEU A 133 -22.37 -2.54 -6.73
N ASP A 134 -22.18 -3.85 -6.57
CA ASP A 134 -23.28 -4.81 -6.42
C ASP A 134 -24.05 -4.63 -5.09
N GLN A 135 -23.43 -4.00 -4.08
CA GLN A 135 -24.02 -3.82 -2.76
C GLN A 135 -25.15 -2.77 -2.69
N ASP A 136 -25.10 -1.72 -3.53
CA ASP A 136 -26.11 -0.67 -3.55
C ASP A 136 -26.23 -0.10 -4.98
N PRO A 137 -27.40 -0.17 -5.64
CA PRO A 137 -27.64 0.40 -6.97
C PRO A 137 -27.37 1.90 -7.10
N LYS A 138 -27.28 2.64 -5.98
CA LYS A 138 -26.93 4.07 -5.96
C LYS A 138 -25.43 4.32 -6.07
N HIS A 139 -24.59 3.30 -5.86
CA HIS A 139 -23.16 3.42 -6.05
C HIS A 139 -22.85 3.72 -7.52
N LYS A 140 -21.92 4.66 -7.74
CA LYS A 140 -21.52 5.10 -9.08
C LYS A 140 -20.17 4.49 -9.42
N ASP A 141 -20.05 3.92 -10.62
CA ASP A 141 -18.75 3.50 -11.14
C ASP A 141 -17.91 4.73 -11.49
N THR A 142 -16.98 5.06 -10.60
CA THR A 142 -15.99 6.13 -10.78
C THR A 142 -14.61 5.53 -10.93
N ALA A 143 -13.59 6.33 -11.21
CA ALA A 143 -12.21 5.83 -11.27
C ALA A 143 -11.62 5.44 -9.90
N MET A 144 -12.26 5.80 -8.77
CA MET A 144 -11.71 5.52 -7.44
C MET A 144 -11.77 4.03 -7.12
N ARG A 145 -10.73 3.53 -6.47
CA ARG A 145 -10.61 2.15 -5.99
C ARG A 145 -10.07 2.12 -4.57
N MET A 146 -10.23 0.98 -3.89
CA MET A 146 -9.70 0.77 -2.56
C MET A 146 -8.91 -0.53 -2.51
N PHE A 147 -7.65 -0.46 -2.08
CA PHE A 147 -6.90 -1.65 -1.69
C PHE A 147 -7.03 -1.85 -0.18
N ARG A 148 -7.19 -3.09 0.27
CA ARG A 148 -7.32 -3.42 1.69
C ARG A 148 -6.46 -4.60 2.07
N LEU A 149 -6.01 -4.57 3.32
CA LEU A 149 -5.37 -5.71 3.98
C LEU A 149 -6.21 -6.15 5.18
N ALA A 150 -6.61 -7.41 5.20
CA ALA A 150 -7.38 -7.99 6.29
C ALA A 150 -6.53 -8.11 7.56
N LEU A 151 -7.06 -7.67 8.70
CA LEU A 151 -6.43 -7.79 10.01
C LEU A 151 -6.92 -9.00 10.80
N GLU A 152 -8.06 -9.56 10.38
CA GLU A 152 -8.68 -10.78 10.88
C GLU A 152 -9.04 -11.66 9.67
N GLU A 153 -9.06 -12.99 9.85
CA GLU A 153 -9.31 -13.91 8.73
C GLU A 153 -10.80 -14.00 8.35
N ASP A 154 -11.69 -13.71 9.30
CA ASP A 154 -13.14 -13.86 9.14
C ASP A 154 -13.85 -12.54 8.76
N GLY A 155 -15.05 -12.66 8.18
CA GLY A 155 -15.92 -11.50 7.88
C GLY A 155 -15.58 -10.75 6.60
N HIS A 156 -14.76 -11.34 5.72
CA HIS A 156 -14.43 -10.79 4.40
C HIS A 156 -15.21 -11.54 3.30
N PRO A 157 -16.06 -10.86 2.52
CA PRO A 157 -16.89 -11.49 1.47
C PRO A 157 -16.12 -11.87 0.21
N LEU A 158 -14.86 -11.44 0.08
CA LEU A 158 -13.95 -11.83 -0.98
C LEU A 158 -12.58 -12.21 -0.40
N PRO A 159 -11.74 -12.96 -1.15
CA PRO A 159 -10.38 -13.33 -0.73
C PRO A 159 -9.48 -12.10 -0.52
N THR A 160 -9.59 -11.48 0.66
CA THR A 160 -8.88 -10.25 1.01
C THR A 160 -7.45 -10.59 1.42
N PRO A 161 -6.42 -9.93 0.88
CA PRO A 161 -5.05 -10.23 1.25
C PRO A 161 -4.80 -9.98 2.75
N ALA A 162 -4.31 -10.98 3.48
CA ALA A 162 -4.05 -10.86 4.91
C ALA A 162 -2.83 -9.95 5.19
N ALA A 163 -2.97 -9.00 6.11
CA ALA A 163 -1.90 -8.09 6.52
C ALA A 163 -0.66 -8.86 7.00
N LYS A 164 -0.86 -9.89 7.84
CA LYS A 164 0.21 -10.76 8.37
C LYS A 164 1.06 -11.42 7.28
N ARG A 165 0.46 -11.74 6.13
CA ARG A 165 1.17 -12.38 5.01
C ARG A 165 2.17 -11.44 4.32
N TYR A 166 1.82 -10.17 4.22
CA TYR A 166 2.59 -9.19 3.45
C TYR A 166 3.37 -8.20 4.33
N GLU A 167 3.15 -8.22 5.63
CA GLU A 167 3.89 -7.43 6.59
C GLU A 167 5.37 -7.80 6.54
N SER A 168 6.22 -6.78 6.34
CA SER A 168 7.68 -6.94 6.25
C SER A 168 8.13 -7.99 5.22
N ASN A 169 7.38 -8.18 4.12
CA ASN A 169 7.76 -9.03 2.99
C ASN A 169 8.87 -8.40 2.12
N TRP A 170 10.00 -8.06 2.74
CA TRP A 170 11.13 -7.38 2.11
C TRP A 170 11.91 -8.26 1.13
N SER A 171 11.68 -9.57 1.16
CA SER A 171 12.25 -10.53 0.21
C SER A 171 11.43 -10.65 -1.09
N PHE A 172 10.44 -9.77 -1.28
CA PHE A 172 9.63 -9.71 -2.51
C PHE A 172 8.96 -11.04 -2.87
N LYS A 173 8.47 -11.79 -1.87
CA LYS A 173 7.74 -13.05 -2.11
C LYS A 173 6.39 -12.76 -2.76
N ARG A 174 6.01 -13.59 -3.74
CA ARG A 174 4.83 -13.42 -4.60
C ARG A 174 3.56 -14.07 -4.08
#